data_AF-A0A955D905-F1
#
_entry.id   AF-A0A955D905-F1
#
_cell.length_a   1.000
_cell.length_b   1.000
_cell.length_c   1.000
_cell.angle_alpha   90.00
_cell.angle_beta   90.00
_cell.angle_gamma   90.00
#
_symmetry.space_group_name_H-M   'P 1'
#
loop_
_entity.id
_entity.type
_entity.pdbx_description
1 polymer ?
#
loop_
_entity_poly.entity_id
_entity_poly.type
_entity_poly.pdbx_seq_one_letter_code
_entity_poly.pdbx_strand_id
1 'polypeptide(L)' 'MDRGGSSSARDPGFGSGSARSGGLGRELDRARDRDRVRESSDIVEVIREHLALVPSGREFKAICPFHDDHKPSMYVVP' A
#
# COMPACT_ATOMS: atom_id res chain seq x y z
N MET A 1 -4.88 69.22 13.02
CA MET A 1 -5.82 68.85 11.94
C MET A 1 -5.11 69.29 10.67
N ASP A 2 -4.62 68.42 9.79
CA ASP A 2 -5.33 67.38 9.07
C ASP A 2 -4.43 66.18 8.72
N ARG A 3 -5.06 65.00 8.70
CA ARG A 3 -4.44 63.70 8.39
C ARG A 3 -4.39 63.53 6.88
N GLY A 4 -3.18 63.36 6.33
CA GLY A 4 -2.99 63.15 4.90
C GLY A 4 -2.01 62.03 4.61
N GLY A 5 -2.55 60.85 4.30
CA GLY A 5 -2.09 60.11 3.13
C GLY A 5 -1.21 58.87 3.33
N SER A 6 -1.63 57.83 2.61
CA SER A 6 -0.85 56.68 2.15
C SER A 6 -0.64 55.58 3.20
N SER A 7 -0.68 54.29 2.90
CA SER A 7 -0.60 53.62 1.61
C SER A 7 -1.06 52.18 1.77
N SER A 8 -1.76 51.69 0.75
CA SER A 8 -1.61 50.35 0.17
C SER A 8 -1.53 49.13 1.10
N ALA A 9 -2.61 48.39 1.18
CA ALA A 9 -2.55 46.94 1.03
C ALA A 9 -3.70 46.53 0.11
N ARG A 10 -3.39 46.35 -1.18
CA ARG A 10 -4.25 45.61 -2.09
C ARG A 10 -4.13 44.14 -1.66
N ASP A 11 -5.14 43.60 -1.00
CA ASP A 11 -5.22 42.17 -0.74
C ASP A 11 -5.18 41.42 -2.07
N PRO A 12 -4.15 40.59 -2.34
CA PRO A 12 -4.23 39.67 -3.45
C PRO A 12 -5.32 38.66 -3.11
N GLY A 13 -6.33 38.60 -3.98
CA GLY A 13 -7.49 37.76 -3.82
C GLY A 13 -7.12 36.34 -3.38
N PHE A 14 -8.00 35.78 -2.58
CA PHE A 14 -8.04 34.37 -2.20
C PHE A 14 -8.14 33.54 -3.48
N GLY A 15 -6.99 33.30 -4.11
CA GLY A 15 -6.86 32.45 -5.26
C GLY A 15 -7.38 31.08 -4.85
N SER A 16 -8.38 30.62 -5.58
CA SER A 16 -8.82 29.23 -5.61
C SER A 16 -7.62 28.36 -5.99
N GLY A 17 -6.77 28.07 -5.01
CA GLY A 17 -5.72 27.09 -5.12
C GLY A 17 -6.40 25.75 -5.33
N SER A 18 -6.62 25.41 -6.61
CA SER A 18 -7.00 24.09 -7.07
C SER A 18 -6.22 23.09 -6.24
N ALA A 19 -6.94 22.34 -5.40
CA ALA A 19 -6.37 21.35 -4.52
C ALA A 19 -5.41 20.51 -5.36
N ARG A 20 -4.11 20.65 -5.08
CA ARG A 20 -3.01 19.87 -5.64
C ARG A 20 -3.45 18.41 -5.78
N SER A 21 -3.87 18.04 -6.98
CA SER A 21 -4.31 16.70 -7.37
C SER A 21 -3.22 15.64 -7.21
N GLY A 22 -1.97 16.06 -6.94
CA GLY A 22 -0.80 15.20 -6.83
C GLY A 22 -0.72 14.30 -5.59
N GLY A 23 -1.55 14.52 -4.56
CA GLY A 23 -1.55 13.67 -3.36
C GLY A 23 -2.23 12.32 -3.59
N LEU A 24 -3.41 12.35 -4.21
CA LEU A 24 -4.22 11.15 -4.45
C LEU A 24 -3.69 10.30 -5.61
N GLY A 25 -3.06 10.93 -6.62
CA GLY A 25 -2.52 10.20 -7.78
C GLY A 25 -1.44 9.19 -7.38
N ARG A 26 -0.44 9.61 -6.59
CA ARG A 26 0.66 8.74 -6.18
C ARG A 26 0.22 7.58 -5.28
N GLU A 27 -0.79 7.79 -4.45
CA GLU A 27 -1.33 6.74 -3.59
C GLU A 27 -2.12 5.69 -4.39
N LEU A 28 -2.95 6.13 -5.35
CA LEU A 28 -3.64 5.24 -6.28
C LEU A 28 -2.66 4.44 -7.14
N ASP A 29 -1.60 5.07 -7.62
CA ASP A 29 -0.55 4.40 -8.40
C ASP A 29 0.15 3.31 -7.57
N ARG A 30 0.48 3.59 -6.30
CA ARG A 30 1.07 2.59 -5.40
C ARG A 30 0.13 1.42 -5.10
N ALA A 31 -1.16 1.71 -4.90
CA ALA A 31 -2.16 0.68 -4.68
C ALA A 31 -2.29 -0.23 -5.91
N ARG A 32 -2.33 0.36 -7.11
CA ARG A 32 -2.34 -0.38 -8.38
C ARG A 32 -1.09 -1.24 -8.55
N ASP A 33 0.08 -0.71 -8.25
CA ASP A 33 1.33 -1.49 -8.33
C ASP A 33 1.32 -2.68 -7.36
N ARG A 34 0.85 -2.50 -6.13
CA ARG A 34 0.69 -3.58 -5.15
C ARG A 34 -0.26 -4.66 -5.68
N ASP A 35 -1.41 -4.24 -6.20
CA ASP A 35 -2.45 -5.17 -6.65
C ASP A 35 -1.98 -5.93 -7.89
N ARG A 36 -1.30 -5.27 -8.84
CA ARG A 36 -0.64 -5.91 -9.97
C ARG A 36 0.34 -7.01 -9.53
N VAL A 37 1.17 -6.74 -8.52
CA VAL A 37 2.10 -7.75 -8.00
C VAL A 37 1.33 -8.95 -7.44
N ARG A 38 0.32 -8.70 -6.61
CA ARG A 38 -0.52 -9.76 -6.00
C ARG A 38 -1.22 -10.60 -7.05
N GLU A 39 -1.82 -9.99 -8.05
CA GLU A 39 -2.54 -10.68 -9.13
C GLU A 39 -1.61 -11.53 -10.01
N SER A 40 -0.36 -11.09 -10.19
CA SER A 40 0.64 -11.81 -11.00
C SER A 40 1.39 -12.92 -10.25
N SER A 41 1.20 -13.04 -8.94
CA SER A 41 1.97 -13.95 -8.09
C SER A 41 1.12 -15.13 -7.62
N ASP A 42 1.60 -16.35 -7.84
CA ASP A 42 1.04 -17.55 -7.20
C ASP A 42 1.70 -17.73 -5.82
N ILE A 43 0.90 -17.61 -4.76
CA ILE A 43 1.40 -17.69 -3.38
C ILE A 43 1.97 -19.08 -3.05
N VAL A 44 1.48 -20.15 -3.69
CA VAL A 44 1.98 -21.51 -3.48
C VAL A 44 3.39 -21.63 -4.04
N GLU A 45 3.65 -21.10 -5.23
CA GLU A 45 4.96 -21.12 -5.86
C GLU A 45 5.96 -20.26 -5.08
N VAL A 46 5.57 -19.06 -4.66
CA VAL A 46 6.42 -18.18 -3.84
C VAL A 46 6.86 -18.87 -2.54
N ILE A 47 5.95 -19.56 -1.85
CA ILE A 47 6.29 -20.23 -0.59
C ILE A 47 7.12 -21.50 -0.82
N ARG A 48 6.93 -22.22 -1.94
CA ARG A 48 7.69 -23.43 -2.30
C ARG A 48 9.19 -23.18 -2.45
N GLU A 49 9.60 -21.95 -2.78
CA GLU A 49 11.02 -21.56 -2.80
C GLU A 49 11.69 -21.61 -1.42
N HIS A 50 10.89 -21.54 -0.35
CA HIS A 50 11.39 -21.46 1.02
C HIS A 50 11.04 -22.69 1.87
N LEU A 51 9.88 -23.31 1.63
CA LEU A 51 9.36 -24.40 2.46
C LEU A 51 8.86 -25.56 1.60
N ALA A 52 9.08 -26.78 2.08
CA ALA A 52 8.47 -27.97 1.50
C ALA A 52 6.98 -28.00 1.83
N LEU A 53 6.14 -27.68 0.85
CA LEU A 53 4.68 -27.73 0.97
C LEU A 53 4.13 -29.13 0.67
N VAL A 54 3.32 -29.67 1.58
CA VAL A 54 2.63 -30.97 1.41
C VAL A 54 1.15 -30.74 1.11
N PRO A 55 0.58 -31.32 0.03
CA PRO A 55 -0.85 -31.21 -0.26
C PRO A 55 -1.72 -31.78 0.87
N SER A 56 -2.81 -31.10 1.20
CA SER A 56 -3.80 -31.54 2.17
C SER A 56 -5.20 -31.08 1.75
N GLY A 57 -5.88 -31.88 0.93
CA GLY A 57 -7.20 -31.50 0.43
C GLY A 57 -7.12 -30.34 -0.56
N ARG A 58 -7.69 -29.18 -0.20
CA ARG A 58 -7.72 -27.97 -1.06
C ARG A 58 -6.62 -26.95 -0.73
N GLU A 59 -5.75 -27.30 0.19
CA GLU A 59 -4.70 -26.45 0.75
C GLU A 59 -3.37 -27.20 0.79
N PHE A 60 -2.31 -26.50 1.17
CA PHE A 60 -1.00 -27.04 1.44
C PHE A 60 -0.60 -26.79 2.89
N LYS A 61 0.20 -27.70 3.47
CA LYS A 61 0.70 -27.59 4.84
C LYS A 61 2.22 -27.63 4.90
N ALA A 62 2.77 -26.95 5.90
CA ALA A 62 4.19 -27.00 6.24
C ALA A 62 4.43 -26.78 7.74
N ILE A 63 5.65 -27.09 8.20
CA ILE A 63 6.15 -26.60 9.48
C ILE A 63 6.28 -25.07 9.37
N CYS A 64 5.74 -24.35 10.36
CA CYS A 64 5.82 -22.90 10.35
C CYS A 64 7.25 -22.44 10.70
N PRO A 65 7.85 -21.52 9.93
CA PRO A 65 9.18 -20.98 10.25
C PRO A 65 9.16 -19.85 11.29
N PHE A 66 7.98 -19.38 11.69
CA PHE A 66 7.83 -18.21 12.57
C PHE A 66 7.71 -18.56 14.06
N HIS A 67 7.62 -19.85 14.38
CA HIS A 67 7.63 -20.36 15.75
C HIS A 67 8.33 -21.72 15.79
N ASP A 68 8.83 -22.11 16.97
CA ASP A 68 9.43 -23.43 17.16
C ASP A 68 8.33 -24.50 17.18
N ASP A 69 8.07 -25.09 16.01
CA ASP A 69 7.07 -26.13 15.83
C ASP A 69 7.67 -27.47 15.47
N HIS A 70 6.93 -28.52 15.81
CA HIS A 70 7.26 -29.90 15.48
C HIS A 70 6.14 -30.60 14.70
N LYS A 71 5.01 -29.91 14.46
CA LYS A 71 3.89 -30.41 13.65
C LYS A 71 3.51 -29.38 12.58
N PRO A 72 2.94 -29.81 11.44
CA PRO A 72 2.48 -28.87 10.43
C PRO A 72 1.39 -27.95 10.99
N SER A 73 1.68 -26.65 11.01
CA SER A 73 0.81 -25.60 11.54
C SER A 73 0.67 -24.39 10.62
N MET A 74 1.47 -24.34 9.56
CA MET A 74 1.31 -23.36 8.50
C MET A 74 0.45 -23.95 7.39
N TYR A 75 -0.47 -23.14 6.87
CA TYR A 75 -1.42 -23.51 5.82
C TYR A 75 -1.32 -22.48 4.69
N VAL A 76 -1.32 -22.97 3.44
CA VAL A 76 -1.32 -22.13 2.24
C VAL A 76 -2.51 -22.51 1.38
N VAL A 77 -3.37 -21.54 1.10
CA VAL A 77 -4.53 -21.67 0.23
C VAL A 77 -4.19 -21.01 -1.11
N PRO A 78 -4.32 -21.71 -2.25
CA PRO A 78 -4.14 -21.13 -3.57
C PRO A 78 -5.12 -19.99 -3.86
#